data_AF-A0A6L3AIT9-F1
#
_entry.id   AF-A0A6L3AIT9-F1
#
_cell.length_a   1.000
_cell.length_b   1.000
_cell.length_c   1.000
_cell.angle_alpha   90.00
_cell.angle_beta   90.00
_cell.angle_gamma   90.00
#
_symmetry.space_group_name_H-M   'P 1'
#
loop_
_entity.id
_entity.type
_entity.pdbx_description
1 polymer ?
#
loop_
_entity_poly.entity_id
_entity_poly.type
_entity_poly.pdbx_seq_one_letter_code
_entity_poly.pdbx_strand_id
1 'polypeptide(L)'
;MESKIDEEILISQETDENLLIYISMKDDDPNTATIAFEEFYHRHVSYLYNVLVKQYPNLERSDEINDLLQDTFLRVYGKAGTYKYIGTKNFKESEANVRAWIGRIAINIHHDNYRKNENNNEEYLDDIEWENIPKRPESINIKTEQIQIIEKVLGTLSERDKAIILASYQYYDFEEGDFKIPREELNALCDRFQTTRDNIRQIRKRTIQKIKEYENAHP
;
A
#
# COMPACT_ATOMS: atom_id res chain seq x y z
N MET A 1 14.31 -10.46 -33.78
CA MET A 1 12.86 -10.50 -33.51
C MET A 1 12.52 -11.74 -32.71
N GLU A 2 12.91 -12.95 -33.17
CA GLU A 2 12.78 -14.21 -32.39
C GLU A 2 13.45 -14.12 -31.01
N SER A 3 14.71 -13.66 -30.93
CA SER A 3 15.43 -13.50 -29.64
C SER A 3 14.79 -12.54 -28.64
N LYS A 4 14.00 -11.55 -29.07
CA LYS A 4 13.33 -10.61 -28.16
C LYS A 4 12.04 -11.21 -27.59
N ILE A 5 11.32 -11.95 -28.43
CA ILE A 5 10.11 -12.67 -28.04
C ILE A 5 10.45 -13.76 -27.01
N ASP A 6 11.57 -14.47 -27.21
CA ASP A 6 12.03 -15.49 -26.26
C ASP A 6 12.37 -14.90 -24.88
N GLU A 7 12.93 -13.69 -24.85
CA GLU A 7 13.28 -12.96 -23.62
C GLU A 7 12.05 -12.42 -22.89
N GLU A 8 11.09 -11.83 -23.61
CA GLU A 8 9.78 -11.42 -23.08
C GLU A 8 9.04 -12.61 -22.46
N ILE A 9 9.05 -13.77 -23.13
CA ILE A 9 8.44 -15.00 -22.63
C ILE A 9 9.15 -15.47 -21.36
N LEU A 10 10.48 -15.48 -21.32
CA LEU A 10 11.24 -15.89 -20.14
C LEU A 10 10.92 -14.99 -18.94
N ILE A 11 10.95 -13.67 -19.13
CA ILE A 11 10.65 -12.67 -18.09
C ILE A 11 9.21 -12.79 -17.60
N SER A 12 8.24 -13.07 -18.48
CA SER A 12 6.84 -13.29 -18.10
C SER A 12 6.64 -14.52 -17.18
N GLN A 13 7.60 -15.44 -17.13
CA GLN A 13 7.57 -16.61 -16.25
C GLN A 13 8.35 -16.39 -14.95
N GLU A 14 8.97 -15.23 -14.76
CA GLU A 14 9.77 -14.94 -13.58
C GLU A 14 8.90 -14.46 -12.42
N THR A 15 9.41 -14.66 -11.19
CA THR A 15 8.76 -14.15 -9.99
C THR A 15 8.87 -12.63 -9.91
N ASP A 16 8.00 -11.98 -9.15
CA ASP A 16 8.01 -10.53 -9.02
C ASP A 16 9.30 -10.02 -8.35
N GLU A 17 9.92 -10.82 -7.47
CA GLU A 17 11.23 -10.52 -6.88
C GLU A 17 12.34 -10.57 -7.93
N ASN A 18 12.29 -11.53 -8.87
CA ASN A 18 13.25 -11.62 -9.97
C ASN A 18 13.05 -10.46 -10.96
N LEU A 19 11.82 -10.05 -11.24
CA LEU A 19 11.55 -8.84 -12.02
C LEU A 19 12.26 -7.62 -11.43
N LEU A 20 12.24 -7.44 -10.10
CA LEU A 20 12.97 -6.35 -9.44
C LEU A 20 14.50 -6.46 -9.59
N ILE A 21 15.06 -7.68 -9.62
CA ILE A 21 16.48 -7.90 -9.91
C ILE A 21 16.79 -7.43 -11.33
N TYR A 22 16.01 -7.85 -12.33
CA TYR A 22 16.20 -7.43 -13.71
C TYR A 22 16.04 -5.92 -13.90
N ILE A 23 15.04 -5.30 -13.25
CA ILE A 23 14.86 -3.83 -13.26
C ILE A 23 16.06 -3.12 -12.63
N SER A 24 16.67 -3.71 -11.59
CA SER A 24 17.84 -3.12 -10.94
C SER A 24 19.07 -3.04 -11.85
N MET A 25 19.15 -3.89 -12.87
CA MET A 25 20.22 -3.93 -13.88
C MET A 25 20.07 -2.86 -14.96
N LYS A 26 19.16 -1.90 -14.83
CA LYS A 26 18.90 -0.85 -15.83
C LYS A 26 20.13 -0.08 -16.35
N ASP A 27 21.20 -0.01 -15.57
CA ASP A 27 22.45 0.65 -15.97
C ASP A 27 23.38 -0.29 -16.78
N ASP A 28 23.29 -1.60 -16.55
CA ASP A 28 24.12 -2.64 -17.18
C ASP A 28 23.42 -3.29 -18.40
N ASP A 29 22.11 -3.55 -18.27
CA ASP A 29 21.24 -4.12 -19.30
C ASP A 29 19.88 -3.38 -19.35
N PRO A 30 19.83 -2.24 -20.06
CA PRO A 30 18.62 -1.43 -20.16
C PRO A 30 17.45 -2.15 -20.84
N ASN A 31 17.71 -3.08 -21.78
CA ASN A 31 16.67 -3.77 -22.52
C ASN A 31 15.92 -4.75 -21.62
N THR A 32 16.66 -5.63 -20.93
CA THR A 32 16.11 -6.57 -19.97
C THR A 32 15.38 -5.85 -18.85
N ALA A 33 15.95 -4.76 -18.33
CA ALA A 33 15.32 -3.95 -17.30
C ALA A 33 14.00 -3.30 -17.78
N THR A 34 13.93 -2.87 -19.05
CA THR A 34 12.71 -2.30 -19.62
C THR A 34 11.62 -3.36 -19.76
N ILE A 35 11.95 -4.52 -20.32
CA ILE A 35 10.98 -5.62 -20.47
C ILE A 35 10.48 -6.09 -19.10
N ALA A 36 11.38 -6.26 -18.13
CA ALA A 36 11.01 -6.63 -16.77
C ALA A 36 10.14 -5.56 -16.10
N PHE A 37 10.40 -4.27 -16.34
CA PHE A 37 9.58 -3.19 -15.81
C PHE A 37 8.19 -3.13 -16.44
N GLU A 38 8.07 -3.35 -17.75
CA GLU A 38 6.78 -3.43 -18.44
C GLU A 38 5.93 -4.56 -17.87
N GLU A 39 6.50 -5.77 -17.74
CA GLU A 39 5.82 -6.92 -17.14
C GLU A 39 5.43 -6.64 -15.69
N PHE A 40 6.34 -6.08 -14.89
CA PHE A 40 6.08 -5.69 -13.51
C PHE A 40 4.93 -4.68 -13.41
N TYR A 41 4.93 -3.65 -14.27
CA TYR A 41 3.88 -2.64 -14.32
C TYR A 41 2.53 -3.30 -14.63
N HIS A 42 2.46 -4.14 -15.67
CA HIS A 42 1.23 -4.82 -16.06
C HIS A 42 0.65 -5.71 -14.94
N ARG A 43 1.48 -6.42 -14.18
CA ARG A 43 1.04 -7.28 -13.06
C ARG A 43 0.45 -6.49 -11.89
N HIS A 44 0.97 -5.29 -11.63
CA HIS A 44 0.72 -4.58 -10.36
C HIS A 44 -0.13 -3.33 -10.49
N VAL A 45 -0.23 -2.71 -11.68
CA VAL A 45 -0.91 -1.43 -11.88
C VAL A 45 -2.36 -1.46 -11.40
N SER A 46 -3.12 -2.47 -11.80
CA SER A 46 -4.54 -2.61 -11.43
C SER A 46 -4.71 -2.88 -9.94
N TYR A 47 -3.83 -3.68 -9.34
CA TYR A 47 -3.87 -3.95 -7.91
C TYR A 47 -3.61 -2.67 -7.11
N LEU A 48 -2.52 -1.97 -7.43
CA LEU A 48 -2.10 -0.79 -6.71
C LEU A 48 -3.11 0.35 -6.86
N TYR A 49 -3.63 0.59 -8.07
CA TYR A 49 -4.71 1.55 -8.31
C TYR A 49 -5.91 1.28 -7.40
N ASN A 50 -6.38 0.03 -7.35
CA ASN A 50 -7.52 -0.36 -6.51
C ASN A 50 -7.24 -0.20 -5.01
N VAL A 51 -6.00 -0.43 -4.56
CA VAL A 51 -5.60 -0.18 -3.17
C VAL A 51 -5.63 1.32 -2.87
N LEU A 52 -5.06 2.15 -3.75
CA LEU A 52 -4.99 3.60 -3.54
C LEU A 52 -6.37 4.26 -3.52
N VAL A 53 -7.26 3.89 -4.45
CA VAL A 53 -8.65 4.40 -4.47
C VAL A 53 -9.41 4.04 -3.19
N LYS A 54 -9.18 2.84 -2.64
CA LYS A 54 -9.80 2.43 -1.37
C LYS A 54 -9.20 3.12 -0.16
N GLN A 55 -7.88 3.31 -0.17
CA GLN A 55 -7.13 3.91 0.94
C GLN A 55 -7.37 5.42 1.03
N TYR A 56 -7.54 6.09 -0.11
CA TYR A 56 -7.66 7.53 -0.22
C TYR A 56 -8.95 7.92 -0.97
N PRO A 57 -10.13 7.65 -0.40
CA PRO A 57 -11.41 7.92 -1.05
C PRO A 57 -11.66 9.41 -1.34
N ASN A 58 -10.92 10.31 -0.68
CA ASN A 58 -11.02 11.76 -0.88
C ASN A 58 -10.11 12.29 -2.01
N LEU A 59 -9.20 11.48 -2.55
CA LEU A 59 -8.37 11.83 -3.72
C LEU A 59 -9.15 11.61 -5.03
N GLU A 60 -10.46 11.86 -5.04
CA GLU A 60 -11.39 11.52 -6.14
C GLU A 60 -11.20 12.36 -7.42
N ARG A 61 -10.09 13.10 -7.54
CA ARG A 61 -9.57 13.50 -8.85
C ARG A 61 -8.76 12.33 -9.39
N SER A 62 -9.26 11.70 -10.45
CA SER A 62 -8.54 10.60 -11.15
C SER A 62 -7.06 10.90 -11.35
N ASP A 63 -6.74 12.17 -11.57
CA ASP A 63 -5.40 12.65 -11.86
C ASP A 63 -4.47 12.51 -10.64
N GLU A 64 -4.93 12.79 -9.42
CA GLU A 64 -4.09 12.66 -8.21
C GLU A 64 -3.73 11.19 -7.90
N ILE A 65 -4.66 10.26 -8.13
CA ILE A 65 -4.39 8.83 -8.00
C ILE A 65 -3.45 8.35 -9.11
N ASN A 66 -3.66 8.80 -10.35
CA ASN A 66 -2.80 8.45 -11.48
C ASN A 66 -1.38 9.00 -11.31
N ASP A 67 -1.24 10.22 -10.77
CA ASP A 67 0.04 10.83 -10.44
C ASP A 67 0.76 10.04 -9.35
N LEU A 68 0.06 9.70 -8.26
CA LEU A 68 0.63 8.88 -7.19
C LEU A 68 1.06 7.49 -7.69
N LEU A 69 0.27 6.89 -8.58
CA LEU A 69 0.56 5.61 -9.22
C LEU A 69 1.82 5.73 -10.10
N GLN A 70 1.90 6.76 -10.95
CA GLN A 70 3.04 7.04 -11.80
C GLN A 70 4.31 7.26 -10.97
N ASP A 71 4.26 8.15 -9.97
CA ASP A 71 5.37 8.43 -9.08
C ASP A 71 5.84 7.17 -8.34
N THR A 72 4.90 6.30 -7.94
CA THR A 72 5.24 5.03 -7.31
C THR A 72 6.04 4.14 -8.25
N PHE A 73 5.60 3.95 -9.49
CA PHE A 73 6.30 3.11 -10.46
C PHE A 73 7.64 3.71 -10.90
N LEU A 74 7.74 5.04 -11.05
CA LEU A 74 9.02 5.73 -11.28
C LEU A 74 9.99 5.49 -10.12
N ARG A 75 9.48 5.55 -8.88
CA ARG A 75 10.28 5.26 -7.69
C ARG A 75 10.71 3.80 -7.63
N VAL A 76 9.85 2.85 -8.02
CA VAL A 76 10.21 1.44 -8.17
C VAL A 76 11.36 1.28 -9.16
N TYR A 77 11.23 1.84 -10.37
CA TYR A 77 12.28 1.76 -11.39
C TYR A 77 13.62 2.33 -10.88
N GLY A 78 13.58 3.48 -10.21
CA GLY A 78 14.77 4.11 -9.62
C GLY A 78 15.36 3.35 -8.44
N LYS A 79 14.56 2.62 -7.66
CA LYS A 79 14.95 2.01 -6.38
C LYS A 79 14.87 0.48 -6.34
N ALA A 80 14.64 -0.19 -7.46
CA ALA A 80 14.52 -1.65 -7.51
C ALA A 80 15.68 -2.38 -6.82
N GLY A 81 16.92 -1.93 -7.01
CA GLY A 81 18.11 -2.51 -6.35
C GLY A 81 18.19 -2.33 -4.83
N THR A 82 17.26 -1.59 -4.22
CA THR A 82 17.15 -1.44 -2.75
C THR A 82 16.17 -2.44 -2.14
N TYR A 83 15.42 -3.15 -2.97
CA TYR A 83 14.56 -4.23 -2.52
C TYR A 83 15.41 -5.33 -1.85
N LYS A 84 14.98 -5.79 -0.68
CA LYS A 84 15.65 -6.88 0.03
C LYS A 84 15.10 -8.20 -0.49
N TYR A 85 15.88 -8.86 -1.34
CA TYR A 85 15.51 -10.17 -1.88
C TYR A 85 15.29 -11.20 -0.78
N ILE A 86 14.12 -11.84 -0.78
CA ILE A 86 13.72 -12.86 0.19
C ILE A 86 14.01 -14.25 -0.40
N GLY A 87 13.85 -14.41 -1.71
CA GLY A 87 14.24 -15.61 -2.43
C GLY A 87 13.23 -16.75 -2.36
N THR A 88 11.95 -16.41 -2.21
CA THR A 88 10.88 -17.41 -2.35
C THR A 88 10.73 -17.84 -3.80
N LYS A 89 10.56 -19.16 -4.01
CA LYS A 89 10.19 -19.74 -5.31
C LYS A 89 8.68 -19.77 -5.53
N ASN A 90 7.90 -19.37 -4.54
CA ASN A 90 6.45 -19.34 -4.62
C ASN A 90 6.00 -17.99 -5.20
N PHE A 91 5.40 -18.02 -6.38
CA PHE A 91 4.90 -16.84 -7.09
C PHE A 91 3.96 -15.98 -6.23
N LYS A 92 3.05 -16.61 -5.48
CA LYS A 92 2.08 -15.86 -4.65
C LYS A 92 2.73 -15.16 -3.47
N GLU A 93 3.75 -15.79 -2.89
CA GLU A 93 4.50 -15.21 -1.78
C GLU A 93 5.37 -14.05 -2.29
N SER A 94 6.04 -14.24 -3.42
CA SER A 94 6.81 -13.19 -4.11
C SER A 94 5.91 -11.99 -4.46
N GLU A 95 4.73 -12.24 -5.03
CA GLU A 95 3.73 -11.23 -5.35
C GLU A 95 3.29 -10.47 -4.11
N ALA A 96 3.00 -11.16 -3.00
CA ALA A 96 2.60 -10.53 -1.75
C ALA A 96 3.72 -9.64 -1.15
N ASN A 97 4.96 -10.12 -1.15
CA ASN A 97 6.12 -9.38 -0.64
C ASN A 97 6.37 -8.11 -1.45
N VAL A 98 6.37 -8.23 -2.78
CA VAL A 98 6.52 -7.09 -3.69
C VAL A 98 5.37 -6.10 -3.54
N ARG A 99 4.14 -6.57 -3.40
CA ARG A 99 2.97 -5.71 -3.17
C ARG A 99 3.05 -4.93 -1.86
N ALA A 100 3.53 -5.55 -0.79
CA ALA A 100 3.77 -4.86 0.47
C ALA A 100 4.83 -3.75 0.30
N TRP A 101 5.90 -4.05 -0.43
CA TRP A 101 6.98 -3.10 -0.70
C TRP A 101 6.53 -1.90 -1.56
N ILE A 102 5.84 -2.13 -2.69
CA ILE A 102 5.32 -1.03 -3.52
C ILE A 102 4.24 -0.22 -2.80
N GLY A 103 3.41 -0.86 -1.97
CA GLY A 103 2.43 -0.18 -1.14
C GLY A 103 3.10 0.79 -0.16
N ARG A 104 4.23 0.38 0.44
CA ARG A 104 5.03 1.26 1.30
C ARG A 104 5.60 2.46 0.52
N ILE A 105 6.05 2.25 -0.71
CA ILE A 105 6.53 3.34 -1.57
C ILE A 105 5.42 4.37 -1.79
N ALA A 106 4.22 3.92 -2.19
CA ALA A 106 3.10 4.80 -2.45
C ALA A 106 2.69 5.61 -1.21
N ILE A 107 2.62 4.97 -0.04
CA ILE A 107 2.31 5.65 1.24
C ILE A 107 3.35 6.74 1.54
N ASN A 108 4.64 6.45 1.34
CA ASN A 108 5.70 7.41 1.60
C ASN A 108 5.61 8.62 0.64
N ILE A 109 5.33 8.39 -0.64
CA ILE A 109 5.15 9.47 -1.62
C ILE A 109 3.95 10.34 -1.24
N HIS A 110 2.82 9.72 -0.89
CA HIS A 110 1.63 10.45 -0.47
C HIS A 110 1.90 11.33 0.76
N HIS A 111 2.61 10.81 1.77
CA HIS A 111 3.01 11.60 2.94
C HIS A 111 3.96 12.75 2.59
N ASP A 112 4.93 12.51 1.71
CA ASP A 112 5.85 13.56 1.25
C ASP A 112 5.10 14.67 0.51
N ASN A 113 4.10 14.32 -0.30
CA ASN A 113 3.25 15.28 -1.02
C ASN A 113 2.33 16.05 -0.05
N TYR A 114 1.74 15.37 0.93
CA TYR A 114 0.90 16.02 1.95
C TYR A 114 1.69 17.03 2.79
N ARG A 115 2.91 16.69 3.22
CA ARG A 115 3.80 17.59 3.98
C ARG A 115 4.23 18.81 3.18
N LYS A 116 4.40 18.68 1.86
CA LYS A 116 4.69 19.82 0.98
C LYS A 116 3.47 20.72 0.82
N ASN A 117 2.27 20.13 0.72
CA ASN A 117 1.02 20.87 0.57
C ASN A 117 0.58 21.56 1.87
N GLU A 118 0.82 21.00 3.06
CA GLU A 118 0.57 21.71 4.35
C GLU A 118 1.40 23.00 4.48
N ASN A 119 2.56 23.08 3.83
CA ASN A 119 3.38 24.28 3.80
C ASN A 119 2.95 25.30 2.73
N ASN A 120 2.10 24.88 1.79
CA ASN A 120 1.55 25.71 0.72
C ASN A 120 0.04 25.89 0.97
N ASN A 121 -0.33 26.87 1.81
CA ASN A 121 -1.71 27.37 1.89
C ASN A 121 -2.13 27.93 0.52
N GLU A 122 -2.73 27.11 -0.34
CA GLU A 122 -3.36 27.59 -1.57
C GLU A 122 -4.89 27.69 -1.44
N GLU A 123 -5.40 28.77 -2.03
CA GLU A 123 -6.71 29.38 -1.87
C GLU A 123 -7.91 28.44 -2.08
N TYR A 124 -8.95 28.69 -1.28
CA TYR A 124 -10.26 28.09 -1.44
C TYR A 124 -10.86 28.47 -2.80
N LEU A 125 -11.14 27.47 -3.63
CA LEU A 125 -12.08 27.61 -4.74
C LEU A 125 -13.50 27.62 -4.14
N ASP A 126 -13.95 28.80 -3.75
CA ASP A 126 -15.37 29.04 -3.53
C ASP A 126 -16.12 28.79 -4.86
N ASP A 127 -17.28 28.13 -4.77
CA ASP A 127 -18.23 27.82 -5.85
C ASP A 127 -18.12 26.44 -6.56
N ILE A 128 -18.24 25.35 -5.79
CA ILE A 128 -18.70 24.06 -6.34
C ILE A 128 -20.12 23.78 -5.80
N GLU A 129 -21.12 23.81 -6.69
CA GLU A 129 -22.51 23.42 -6.39
C GLU A 129 -22.59 21.92 -6.06
N TRP A 130 -22.86 21.61 -4.79
CA TRP A 130 -22.84 20.25 -4.22
C TRP A 130 -24.01 19.33 -4.64
N GLU A 131 -24.97 19.81 -5.44
CA GLU A 131 -26.25 19.11 -5.63
C GLU A 131 -26.23 17.99 -6.69
N ASN A 132 -25.18 17.87 -7.50
CA ASN A 132 -25.16 16.95 -8.65
C ASN A 132 -24.19 15.75 -8.54
N ILE A 133 -23.77 15.38 -7.32
CA ILE A 133 -22.89 14.22 -7.13
C ILE A 133 -23.66 12.92 -7.48
N PRO A 134 -23.22 12.14 -8.48
CA PRO A 134 -23.83 10.86 -8.79
C PRO A 134 -23.69 9.93 -7.58
N LYS A 135 -24.81 9.32 -7.14
CA LYS A 135 -24.74 8.30 -6.10
C LYS A 135 -23.86 7.14 -6.58
N ARG A 136 -22.82 6.85 -5.79
CA ARG A 136 -21.87 5.75 -5.97
C ARG A 136 -22.59 4.47 -6.44
N PRO A 137 -22.14 3.79 -7.50
CA PRO A 137 -22.64 2.46 -7.82
C PRO A 137 -22.33 1.53 -6.64
N GLU A 138 -23.33 0.77 -6.19
CA GLU A 138 -23.15 -0.20 -5.11
C GLU A 138 -22.03 -1.17 -5.48
N SER A 139 -20.89 -1.07 -4.79
CA SER A 139 -19.78 -1.99 -5.01
C SER A 139 -20.20 -3.40 -4.63
N ILE A 140 -19.98 -4.38 -5.51
CA ILE A 140 -20.19 -5.80 -5.22
C ILE A 140 -19.31 -6.17 -4.02
N ASN A 141 -19.96 -6.42 -2.89
CA ASN A 141 -19.32 -6.67 -1.61
C ASN A 141 -18.84 -8.13 -1.54
N ILE A 142 -17.78 -8.46 -2.28
CA ILE A 142 -17.12 -9.77 -2.15
C ILE A 142 -16.25 -9.72 -0.89
N LYS A 143 -16.88 -9.97 0.27
CA LYS A 143 -16.16 -10.12 1.53
C LYS A 143 -15.46 -11.46 1.53
N THR A 144 -14.13 -11.45 1.38
CA THR A 144 -13.31 -12.63 1.66
C THR A 144 -13.47 -13.01 3.13
N GLU A 145 -13.27 -14.29 3.47
CA GLU A 145 -13.33 -14.77 4.86
C GLU A 145 -12.39 -13.99 5.78
N GLN A 146 -11.21 -13.61 5.26
CA GLN A 146 -10.25 -12.75 5.94
C GLN A 146 -10.82 -11.36 6.31
N ILE A 147 -11.57 -10.72 5.39
CA ILE A 147 -12.23 -9.44 5.67
C ILE A 147 -13.27 -9.61 6.78
N GLN A 148 -14.01 -10.71 6.79
CA GLN A 148 -15.02 -10.97 7.83
C GLN A 148 -14.39 -11.19 9.21
N ILE A 149 -13.23 -11.85 9.27
CA ILE A 149 -12.46 -12.01 10.52
C ILE A 149 -12.01 -10.65 11.05
N ILE A 150 -11.43 -9.82 10.17
CA ILE A 150 -10.98 -8.46 10.54
C ILE A 150 -12.16 -7.64 11.03
N GLU A 151 -13.30 -7.64 10.33
CA GLU A 151 -14.51 -6.92 10.74
C GLU A 151 -15.03 -7.37 12.11
N LYS A 152 -15.05 -8.68 12.38
CA LYS A 152 -15.46 -9.23 13.69
C LYS A 152 -14.54 -8.73 14.80
N VAL A 153 -13.22 -8.80 14.60
CA VAL A 153 -12.26 -8.35 15.61
C VAL A 153 -12.35 -6.85 15.83
N LEU A 154 -12.43 -6.05 14.76
CA LEU A 154 -12.63 -4.61 14.83
C LEU A 154 -13.96 -4.24 15.51
N GLY A 155 -14.99 -5.07 15.39
CA GLY A 155 -16.26 -4.91 16.11
C GLY A 155 -16.16 -5.14 17.63
N THR A 156 -15.10 -5.79 18.13
CA THR A 156 -14.87 -5.96 19.58
C THR A 156 -14.10 -4.82 20.22
N LEU A 157 -13.58 -3.89 19.42
CA LEU A 157 -12.82 -2.73 19.90
C LEU A 157 -13.76 -1.58 20.25
N SER A 158 -13.36 -0.75 21.21
CA SER A 158 -14.03 0.53 21.43
C SER A 158 -13.84 1.42 20.20
N GLU A 159 -14.78 2.34 19.93
CA GLU A 159 -14.66 3.27 18.79
C GLU A 159 -13.34 4.06 18.81
N ARG A 160 -12.88 4.44 20.01
CA ARG A 160 -11.57 5.07 20.20
C ARG A 160 -10.43 4.15 19.77
N ASP A 161 -10.41 2.92 20.26
CA ASP A 161 -9.31 2.00 19.98
C ASP A 161 -9.32 1.56 18.51
N LYS A 162 -10.51 1.37 17.92
CA LYS A 162 -10.70 1.12 16.50
C LYS A 162 -10.14 2.26 15.65
N ALA A 163 -10.46 3.51 16.00
CA ALA A 163 -9.90 4.68 15.31
C ALA A 163 -8.37 4.76 15.44
N ILE A 164 -7.81 4.43 16.61
CA ILE A 164 -6.35 4.34 16.81
C ILE A 164 -5.73 3.27 15.90
N ILE A 165 -6.34 2.09 15.81
CA ILE A 165 -5.85 1.01 14.94
C ILE A 165 -5.88 1.41 13.47
N LEU A 166 -7.00 1.96 13.00
CA LEU A 166 -7.15 2.39 11.61
C LEU A 166 -6.13 3.50 11.26
N ALA A 167 -5.96 4.49 12.13
CA ALA A 167 -4.98 5.56 11.93
C ALA A 167 -3.52 5.06 12.03
N SER A 168 -3.28 3.98 12.78
CA SER A 168 -1.96 3.37 12.90
C SER A 168 -1.63 2.44 11.73
N TYR A 169 -2.63 1.88 11.05
CA TYR A 169 -2.47 0.82 10.05
C TYR A 169 -1.56 1.21 8.89
N GLN A 170 -1.60 2.47 8.46
CA GLN A 170 -0.72 3.01 7.41
C GLN A 170 0.78 2.87 7.72
N TYR A 171 1.14 2.67 8.99
CA TYR A 171 2.52 2.48 9.43
C TYR A 171 2.86 1.03 9.75
N TYR A 172 1.93 0.10 9.55
CA TYR A 172 2.17 -1.32 9.77
C TYR A 172 3.24 -1.83 8.80
N ASP A 173 4.21 -2.54 9.35
CA ASP A 173 5.26 -3.23 8.62
C ASP A 173 4.88 -4.71 8.53
N PHE A 174 4.55 -5.15 7.32
CA PHE A 174 4.13 -6.53 7.08
C PHE A 174 5.29 -7.53 7.18
N GLU A 175 6.54 -7.09 6.96
CA GLU A 175 7.72 -7.96 7.05
C GLU A 175 8.07 -8.25 8.51
N GLU A 176 8.04 -7.22 9.36
CA GLU A 176 8.37 -7.35 10.78
C GLU A 176 7.16 -7.66 11.67
N GLY A 177 5.95 -7.50 11.14
CA GLY A 177 4.71 -7.68 11.88
C GLY A 177 4.49 -6.65 13.01
N ASP A 178 5.06 -5.45 12.86
CA ASP A 178 4.98 -4.36 13.85
C ASP A 178 4.74 -3.00 13.18
N PHE A 179 4.35 -2.00 13.96
CA PHE A 179 3.98 -0.68 13.47
C PHE A 179 5.13 0.33 13.62
N LYS A 180 5.68 0.80 12.50
CA LYS A 180 6.76 1.78 12.42
C LYS A 180 6.22 3.22 12.29
N ILE A 181 5.50 3.67 13.32
CA ILE A 181 4.93 5.02 13.35
C ILE A 181 6.05 6.05 13.65
N PRO A 182 6.26 7.08 12.81
CA PRO A 182 7.15 8.20 13.13
C PRO A 182 6.78 8.87 14.45
N ARG A 183 7.75 9.43 15.16
CA ARG A 183 7.54 9.96 16.52
C ARG A 183 6.52 11.11 16.56
N GLU A 184 6.50 11.95 15.52
CA GLU A 184 5.57 13.08 15.36
C GLU A 184 4.13 12.58 15.25
N GLU A 185 3.90 11.61 14.36
CA GLU A 185 2.60 10.97 14.13
C GLU A 185 2.10 10.26 15.39
N LEU A 186 3.00 9.59 16.11
CA LEU A 186 2.65 8.94 17.37
C LEU A 186 2.25 9.96 18.44
N ASN A 187 2.88 11.15 18.47
CA ASN A 187 2.47 12.22 19.38
C ASN A 187 1.12 12.80 18.98
N ALA A 188 0.88 13.05 17.69
CA ALA A 188 -0.40 13.54 17.19
C ALA A 188 -1.56 12.58 17.57
N LEU A 189 -1.33 11.26 17.49
CA LEU A 189 -2.29 10.25 17.96
C LEU A 189 -2.50 10.31 19.48
N CYS A 190 -1.42 10.48 20.26
CA CYS A 190 -1.51 10.65 21.70
C CYS A 190 -2.36 11.87 22.09
N ASP A 191 -2.12 13.00 21.44
CA ASP A 191 -2.81 14.26 21.72
C ASP A 191 -4.29 14.17 21.30
N ARG A 192 -4.55 13.65 20.09
CA ARG A 192 -5.91 13.50 19.55
C ARG A 192 -6.80 12.60 20.40
N PHE A 193 -6.26 11.47 20.86
CA PHE A 193 -7.02 10.48 21.63
C PHE A 193 -6.80 10.57 23.14
N GLN A 194 -6.11 11.62 23.60
CA GLN A 194 -5.77 11.89 25.00
C GLN A 194 -5.22 10.63 25.70
N THR A 195 -4.20 10.03 25.09
CA THR A 195 -3.67 8.72 25.48
C THR A 195 -2.14 8.72 25.46
N THR A 196 -1.52 7.68 26.01
CA THR A 196 -0.06 7.54 26.05
C THR A 196 0.45 6.63 24.93
N ARG A 197 1.73 6.81 24.58
CA ARG A 197 2.41 5.98 23.57
C ARG A 197 2.35 4.49 23.92
N ASP A 198 2.49 4.17 25.22
CA ASP A 198 2.42 2.79 25.70
C ASP A 198 1.00 2.23 25.62
N ASN A 199 -0.03 3.04 25.85
CA ASN A 199 -1.41 2.60 25.64
C ASN A 199 -1.68 2.32 24.16
N ILE A 200 -1.23 3.18 23.24
CA ILE A 200 -1.32 2.94 21.78
C ILE A 200 -0.57 1.65 21.38
N ARG A 201 0.63 1.41 21.93
CA ARG A 201 1.36 0.14 21.75
C ARG A 201 0.54 -1.07 22.24
N GLN A 202 -0.05 -0.99 23.44
CA GLN A 202 -0.86 -2.08 23.98
C GLN A 202 -2.12 -2.35 23.16
N ILE A 203 -2.82 -1.30 22.72
CA ILE A 203 -4.02 -1.41 21.87
C ILE A 203 -3.67 -2.15 20.57
N ARG A 204 -2.59 -1.74 19.89
CA ARG A 204 -2.08 -2.38 18.67
C ARG A 204 -1.72 -3.85 18.88
N LYS A 205 -0.90 -4.13 19.90
CA LYS A 205 -0.47 -5.49 20.22
C LYS A 205 -1.67 -6.41 20.51
N ARG A 206 -2.61 -5.96 21.33
CA ARG A 206 -3.83 -6.73 21.68
C ARG A 206 -4.72 -6.97 20.47
N THR A 207 -4.81 -5.99 19.56
CA THR A 207 -5.62 -6.12 18.35
C THR A 207 -5.05 -7.16 17.40
N ILE A 208 -3.75 -7.08 17.09
CA ILE A 208 -3.09 -8.09 16.24
C ILE A 208 -3.19 -9.48 16.86
N GLN A 209 -2.99 -9.58 18.18
CA GLN A 209 -3.12 -10.84 18.90
C GLN A 209 -4.52 -11.45 18.73
N LYS A 210 -5.58 -10.64 18.87
CA LYS A 210 -6.97 -11.08 18.64
C LYS A 210 -7.21 -11.54 17.20
N ILE A 211 -6.63 -10.86 16.21
CA ILE A 211 -6.75 -11.28 14.79
C ILE A 211 -6.14 -12.67 14.61
N LYS A 212 -4.91 -12.88 15.10
CA LYS A 212 -4.23 -14.18 15.01
C LYS A 212 -4.98 -15.30 15.74
N GLU A 213 -5.56 -15.00 16.91
CA GLU A 213 -6.38 -15.96 17.65
C GLU A 213 -7.65 -16.35 16.89
N TYR A 214 -8.32 -15.38 16.24
CA TYR A 214 -9.50 -15.64 15.43
C TYR A 214 -9.19 -16.45 14.17
N GLU A 215 -8.08 -16.15 13.48
CA GLU A 215 -7.58 -16.91 12.32
C GLU A 215 -7.28 -18.37 12.70
N ASN A 216 -6.57 -18.60 13.82
CA ASN A 216 -6.25 -19.96 14.26
C ASN A 216 -7.48 -20.77 14.73
N ALA A 217 -8.53 -20.10 15.23
CA ALA A 217 -9.75 -20.75 15.67
C ALA A 217 -10.71 -21.10 14.50
N HIS A 218 -10.50 -20.52 13.32
CA HIS A 218 -11.34 -20.72 12.13
C HIS A 218 -10.47 -20.92 10.87
N PRO A 219 -9.79 -22.10 10.75
CA PRO A 219 -8.91 -22.42 9.61
C PRO A 219 -9.65 -22.65 8.29
#